data_AF-A0A2D3LYX3-F1
#
_entry.id   AF-A0A2D3LYX3-F1
#
_cell.length_a   1.000
_cell.length_b   1.000
_cell.length_c   1.000
_cell.angle_alpha   90.00
_cell.angle_beta   90.00
_cell.angle_gamma   90.00
#
_symmetry.space_group_name_H-M   'P 1'
#
loop_
_entity.id
_entity.type
_entity.pdbx_description
1 polymer ?
#
loop_
_entity_poly.entity_id
_entity_poly.type
_entity_poly.pdbx_seq_one_letter_code
_entity_poly.pdbx_strand_id
1 'polypeptide(L)'
;MTDIQIAQAAKKENIVEIAKKIGLTEDDIEQYGKYKAKVNLDVLQKTNRPNGKLILVTAITPTPAGEGKSTVTIGLTQALNKIGKLSAAAIREPSLGPVFGMKGGAAGGGYAQVVPMEDINLHFTGDMHAIGIAHNLISACIDNHINSGNALGIDITKITWKRVVDMNDRALRNIVIGLGGKANGYPRQDSFQITVGSEIMAILCLSNSITELKEKIKNIVFGTSLEGKLLRVGDLHIEGAVAALLKDAIKPNLVQTLENTPVFIHGGPFANIAHGCNSILATKMALKLTDYVVTEAGFAADLGAEKFIDIKCRLGGLKPDCAVIVATVRALEHHGKGDLKAGLENLDKHIDNIKNKYKLPLVVAINKFVTDTDEQIDMIEKFCNERGAEVSLCEVWAKGGEGGIDLAEKVLKAIDNNKVEFDYFYDENLTIKEKIEKICKEIYGADGVVFAPATKKVFDIIAAEGLEKLPVCMSKTQKSISDNPALLGKPSGFKVTINDLRLAVGAGFVIAMAGDIIDMPGLPKKPSAEVIDIDENGVISGLF
;
A
#
# COMPACT_ATOMS: atom_id res chain seq x y z
N MET A 1 -1.10 15.94 -24.61
CA MET A 1 0.16 15.25 -24.30
C MET A 1 -0.20 14.01 -23.51
N THR A 2 0.50 12.90 -23.75
CA THR A 2 0.41 11.73 -22.87
C THR A 2 1.10 12.01 -21.54
N ASP A 3 0.84 11.19 -20.52
CA ASP A 3 1.44 11.37 -19.19
C ASP A 3 2.97 11.34 -19.25
N ILE A 4 3.55 10.41 -20.01
CA ILE A 4 5.00 10.31 -20.19
C ILE A 4 5.59 11.54 -20.91
N GLN A 5 4.88 12.09 -21.90
CA GLN A 5 5.32 13.32 -22.59
C GLN A 5 5.35 14.51 -21.62
N ILE A 6 4.39 14.60 -20.70
CA ILE A 6 4.37 15.64 -19.66
C ILE A 6 5.56 15.44 -18.71
N ALA A 7 5.82 14.21 -18.25
CA ALA A 7 6.94 13.89 -17.37
C ALA A 7 8.32 14.18 -18.00
N GLN A 8 8.50 13.85 -19.27
CA GLN A 8 9.73 14.11 -20.02
C GLN A 8 9.96 15.62 -20.22
N ALA A 9 8.91 16.38 -20.51
CA ALA A 9 8.98 17.84 -20.66
C ALA A 9 9.20 18.61 -19.33
N ALA A 10 9.06 17.93 -18.19
CA ALA A 10 9.15 18.56 -16.87
C ALA A 10 10.54 19.13 -16.57
N LYS A 11 10.58 20.39 -16.13
CA LYS A 11 11.79 21.08 -15.66
C LYS A 11 12.10 20.70 -14.20
N LYS A 12 12.69 19.52 -14.06
CA LYS A 12 13.10 18.92 -12.77
C LYS A 12 14.21 19.75 -12.12
N GLU A 13 14.09 20.06 -10.84
CA GLU A 13 15.18 20.62 -10.05
C GLU A 13 16.16 19.52 -9.63
N ASN A 14 17.41 19.88 -9.34
CA ASN A 14 18.36 18.94 -8.73
C ASN A 14 17.80 18.48 -7.37
N ILE A 15 17.94 17.19 -7.06
CA ILE A 15 17.39 16.62 -5.83
C ILE A 15 17.96 17.26 -4.56
N VAL A 16 19.17 17.79 -4.62
CA VAL A 16 19.79 18.57 -3.52
C VAL A 16 18.95 19.82 -3.20
N GLU A 17 18.41 20.50 -4.22
CA GLU A 17 17.56 21.68 -4.01
C GLU A 17 16.19 21.29 -3.43
N ILE A 18 15.65 20.14 -3.83
CA ILE A 18 14.44 19.57 -3.23
C ILE A 18 14.67 19.20 -1.77
N ALA A 19 15.81 18.61 -1.45
CA ALA A 19 16.20 18.28 -0.08
C ALA A 19 16.31 19.54 0.79
N LYS A 20 16.93 20.62 0.27
CA LYS A 20 17.02 21.91 0.96
C LYS A 20 15.66 22.52 1.30
N LYS A 21 14.64 22.38 0.43
CA LYS A 21 13.28 22.88 0.69
C LYS A 21 12.66 22.30 1.97
N ILE A 22 13.06 21.10 2.37
CA ILE A 22 12.58 20.42 3.58
C ILE A 22 13.64 20.38 4.69
N GLY A 23 14.67 21.22 4.59
CA GLY A 23 15.69 21.41 5.62
C GLY A 23 16.76 20.31 5.70
N LEU A 24 16.91 19.50 4.65
CA LEU A 24 17.99 18.50 4.56
C LEU A 24 19.25 19.10 3.94
N THR A 25 20.40 18.61 4.40
CA THR A 25 21.72 18.92 3.83
C THR A 25 22.20 17.82 2.90
N GLU A 26 23.31 18.06 2.19
CA GLU A 26 23.91 17.04 1.32
C GLU A 26 24.38 15.80 2.11
N ASP A 27 24.80 15.97 3.38
CA ASP A 27 25.21 14.86 4.25
C ASP A 27 24.03 14.00 4.73
N ASP A 28 22.80 14.52 4.64
CA ASP A 28 21.59 13.81 5.04
C ASP A 28 21.03 12.91 3.92
N ILE A 29 21.60 12.99 2.71
CA ILE A 29 21.09 12.29 1.53
C ILE A 29 22.19 11.54 0.75
N GLU A 30 21.79 10.47 0.07
CA GLU A 30 22.63 9.69 -0.83
C GLU A 30 22.04 9.77 -2.25
N GLN A 31 22.70 10.50 -3.15
CA GLN A 31 22.17 10.77 -4.49
C GLN A 31 22.22 9.54 -5.41
N TYR A 32 21.11 9.29 -6.12
CA TYR A 32 20.98 8.29 -7.19
C TYR A 32 20.78 9.03 -8.53
N GLY A 33 21.90 9.52 -9.07
CA GLY A 33 21.87 10.49 -10.15
C GLY A 33 21.37 11.86 -9.67
N LYS A 34 20.91 12.71 -10.60
CA LYS A 34 20.63 14.13 -10.30
C LYS A 34 19.26 14.40 -9.66
N TYR A 35 18.32 13.47 -9.78
CA TYR A 35 16.89 13.72 -9.51
C TYR A 35 16.26 12.77 -8.47
N LYS A 36 17.08 11.94 -7.82
CA LYS A 36 16.65 10.96 -6.81
C LYS A 36 17.69 10.89 -5.71
N ALA A 37 17.27 10.67 -4.47
CA ALA A 37 18.19 10.41 -3.38
C ALA A 37 17.55 9.48 -2.33
N LYS A 38 18.36 8.74 -1.59
CA LYS A 38 17.93 8.13 -0.32
C LYS A 38 18.16 9.11 0.82
N VAL A 39 17.29 9.10 1.83
CA VAL A 39 17.42 9.97 3.02
C VAL A 39 17.85 9.14 4.22
N ASN A 40 18.92 9.57 4.88
CA ASN A 40 19.49 8.88 6.02
C ASN A 40 18.49 8.85 7.20
N LEU A 41 18.42 7.72 7.91
CA LEU A 41 17.45 7.53 9.00
C LEU A 41 17.80 8.33 10.28
N ASP A 42 19.06 8.72 10.44
CA ASP A 42 19.53 9.51 11.58
C ASP A 42 18.92 10.93 11.60
N VAL A 43 18.46 11.43 10.44
CA VAL A 43 17.67 12.67 10.31
C VAL A 43 16.51 12.69 11.30
N LEU A 44 15.81 11.57 11.52
CA LEU A 44 14.68 11.50 12.45
C LEU A 44 15.08 11.85 13.90
N GLN A 45 16.37 11.70 14.25
CA GLN A 45 16.92 12.02 15.58
C GLN A 45 17.60 13.39 15.64
N LYS A 46 17.97 13.98 14.49
CA LYS A 46 18.68 15.27 14.43
C LYS A 46 17.78 16.48 14.66
N THR A 47 16.49 16.37 14.39
CA THR A 47 15.55 17.50 14.44
C THR A 47 14.59 17.40 15.63
N ASN A 48 14.38 18.54 16.30
CA ASN A 48 13.39 18.70 17.36
C ASN A 48 12.06 19.29 16.87
N ARG A 49 11.85 19.41 15.54
CA ARG A 49 10.60 19.92 14.97
C ARG A 49 9.40 19.07 15.45
N PRO A 50 8.27 19.67 15.85
CA PRO A 50 7.05 18.89 16.07
C PRO A 50 6.63 18.22 14.76
N ASN A 51 5.97 17.07 14.86
CA ASN A 51 5.43 16.42 13.67
C ASN A 51 4.35 17.32 13.03
N GLY A 52 4.38 17.41 11.71
CA GLY A 52 3.33 18.03 10.91
C GLY A 52 2.03 17.23 10.96
N LYS A 53 1.09 17.67 10.12
CA LYS A 53 -0.27 17.11 10.01
C LYS A 53 -0.34 16.00 8.97
N LEU A 54 -0.99 14.89 9.31
CA LEU A 54 -1.09 13.70 8.46
C LEU A 54 -2.45 13.63 7.75
N ILE A 55 -2.43 13.67 6.43
CA ILE A 55 -3.63 13.59 5.58
C ILE A 55 -3.64 12.25 4.86
N LEU A 56 -4.68 11.44 5.09
CA LEU A 56 -4.89 10.17 4.39
C LEU A 56 -5.81 10.36 3.18
N VAL A 57 -5.30 10.10 1.99
CA VAL A 57 -6.10 9.99 0.77
C VAL A 57 -6.53 8.54 0.55
N THR A 58 -7.83 8.34 0.47
CA THR A 58 -8.49 7.08 0.12
C THR A 58 -9.45 7.31 -1.05
N ALA A 59 -10.22 6.30 -1.45
CA ALA A 59 -11.20 6.41 -2.52
C ALA A 59 -12.46 5.61 -2.21
N ILE A 60 -13.48 5.79 -3.06
CA ILE A 60 -14.58 4.84 -3.19
C ILE A 60 -14.10 3.51 -3.79
N THR A 61 -14.98 2.50 -3.78
CA THR A 61 -14.65 1.16 -4.27
C THR A 61 -14.11 1.23 -5.72
N PRO A 62 -12.92 0.65 -6.03
CA PRO A 62 -12.34 0.74 -7.35
C PRO A 62 -13.23 0.21 -8.48
N THR A 63 -13.29 0.97 -9.56
CA THR A 63 -14.02 0.66 -10.79
C THR A 63 -13.08 0.59 -11.99
N PRO A 64 -13.51 -0.01 -13.12
CA PRO A 64 -12.72 0.03 -14.37
C PRO A 64 -12.49 1.44 -14.92
N ALA A 65 -13.33 2.43 -14.55
CA ALA A 65 -13.20 3.81 -15.01
C ALA A 65 -12.01 4.53 -14.37
N GLY A 66 -11.59 4.08 -13.18
CA GLY A 66 -10.52 4.68 -12.38
C GLY A 66 -10.98 5.93 -11.62
N GLU A 67 -10.51 6.05 -10.38
CA GLU A 67 -10.87 7.16 -9.49
C GLU A 67 -9.82 8.27 -9.51
N GLY A 68 -8.56 7.95 -9.86
CA GLY A 68 -7.45 8.91 -9.87
C GLY A 68 -6.95 9.28 -8.47
N LYS A 69 -7.05 8.36 -7.50
CA LYS A 69 -6.61 8.59 -6.11
C LYS A 69 -5.20 9.16 -6.01
N SER A 70 -4.21 8.52 -6.64
CA SER A 70 -2.81 8.97 -6.57
C SER A 70 -2.60 10.31 -7.28
N THR A 71 -3.37 10.60 -8.32
CA THR A 71 -3.40 11.93 -8.96
C THR A 71 -3.88 12.99 -7.97
N VAL A 72 -4.93 12.72 -7.19
CA VAL A 72 -5.39 13.64 -6.14
C VAL A 72 -4.38 13.73 -4.99
N THR A 73 -3.74 12.64 -4.58
CA THR A 73 -2.66 12.65 -3.56
C THR A 73 -1.55 13.64 -3.96
N ILE A 74 -1.06 13.55 -5.19
CA ILE A 74 0.01 14.42 -5.70
C ILE A 74 -0.49 15.85 -5.89
N GLY A 75 -1.67 16.03 -6.49
CA GLY A 75 -2.26 17.34 -6.75
C GLY A 75 -2.57 18.12 -5.48
N LEU A 76 -3.07 17.47 -4.43
CA LEU A 76 -3.28 18.07 -3.11
C LEU A 76 -1.96 18.54 -2.48
N THR A 77 -0.90 17.74 -2.63
CA THR A 77 0.43 18.11 -2.11
C THR A 77 1.00 19.32 -2.84
N GLN A 78 0.84 19.38 -4.17
CA GLN A 78 1.21 20.55 -4.97
C GLN A 78 0.40 21.78 -4.54
N ALA A 79 -0.93 21.64 -4.39
CA ALA A 79 -1.82 22.71 -3.98
C ALA A 79 -1.47 23.29 -2.61
N LEU A 80 -1.18 22.43 -1.62
CA LEU A 80 -0.74 22.86 -0.28
C LEU A 80 0.53 23.73 -0.35
N ASN A 81 1.54 23.32 -1.12
CA ASN A 81 2.74 24.13 -1.31
C ASN A 81 2.44 25.44 -2.04
N LYS A 82 1.51 25.42 -3.00
CA LYS A 82 1.11 26.61 -3.76
C LYS A 82 0.45 27.68 -2.91
N ILE A 83 -0.31 27.27 -1.89
CA ILE A 83 -0.90 28.17 -0.88
C ILE A 83 0.06 28.45 0.30
N GLY A 84 1.35 28.14 0.16
CA GLY A 84 2.39 28.48 1.14
C GLY A 84 2.49 27.55 2.35
N LYS A 85 1.91 26.34 2.29
CA LYS A 85 2.07 25.31 3.32
C LYS A 85 3.15 24.32 2.91
N LEU A 86 4.27 24.28 3.64
CA LEU A 86 5.35 23.33 3.36
C LEU A 86 4.82 21.91 3.50
N SER A 87 4.73 21.18 2.39
CA SER A 87 4.15 19.83 2.40
C SER A 87 4.91 18.85 1.52
N ALA A 88 4.83 17.57 1.87
CA ALA A 88 5.41 16.47 1.12
C ALA A 88 4.42 15.33 0.97
N ALA A 89 4.53 14.58 -0.12
CA ALA A 89 3.77 13.35 -0.29
C ALA A 89 4.57 12.14 0.20
N ALA A 90 3.89 11.11 0.68
CA ALA A 90 4.49 9.81 0.98
C ALA A 90 3.68 8.70 0.30
N ILE A 91 4.24 8.08 -0.74
CA ILE A 91 3.54 7.12 -1.60
C ILE A 91 4.35 5.83 -1.80
N ARG A 92 3.72 4.86 -2.45
CA ARG A 92 4.30 3.53 -2.68
C ARG A 92 5.13 3.50 -3.95
N GLU A 93 6.19 2.70 -3.92
CA GLU A 93 6.89 2.26 -5.11
C GLU A 93 6.01 1.25 -5.89
N PRO A 94 5.82 1.43 -7.20
CA PRO A 94 5.13 0.44 -8.03
C PRO A 94 5.99 -0.81 -8.22
N SER A 95 5.35 -1.98 -8.36
CA SER A 95 6.01 -3.22 -8.78
C SER A 95 6.41 -3.13 -10.26
N LEU A 96 7.55 -3.71 -10.61
CA LEU A 96 8.10 -3.78 -11.96
C LEU A 96 7.27 -4.67 -12.88
N GLY A 97 6.87 -5.85 -12.41
CA GLY A 97 6.17 -6.85 -13.23
C GLY A 97 4.92 -6.33 -13.97
N PRO A 98 4.00 -5.60 -13.31
CA PRO A 98 2.81 -5.04 -13.94
C PRO A 98 3.05 -4.05 -15.07
N VAL A 99 4.21 -3.36 -15.08
CA VAL A 99 4.60 -2.39 -16.12
C VAL A 99 4.71 -3.08 -17.49
N PHE A 100 5.24 -4.29 -17.51
CA PHE A 100 5.34 -5.13 -18.71
C PHE A 100 4.04 -5.87 -19.06
N GLY A 101 3.02 -5.77 -18.21
CA GLY A 101 1.74 -6.46 -18.35
C GLY A 101 0.64 -5.58 -18.97
N MET A 102 -0.15 -4.93 -18.10
CA MET A 102 -1.30 -4.10 -18.49
C MET A 102 -1.38 -2.77 -17.72
N LYS A 103 -0.64 -2.61 -16.63
CA LYS A 103 -0.89 -1.53 -15.69
C LYS A 103 0.17 -0.45 -15.81
N GLY A 104 -0.28 0.73 -16.22
CA GLY A 104 0.54 1.92 -16.29
C GLY A 104 0.37 2.86 -15.07
N GLY A 105 1.42 3.07 -14.25
CA GLY A 105 1.65 4.28 -13.44
C GLY A 105 0.88 4.39 -12.10
N ALA A 106 1.59 4.30 -10.97
CA ALA A 106 1.02 4.55 -9.63
C ALA A 106 1.43 5.92 -9.05
N ALA A 107 2.14 6.74 -9.83
CA ALA A 107 2.77 7.98 -9.39
C ALA A 107 2.02 9.24 -9.88
N GLY A 108 0.69 9.18 -9.90
CA GLY A 108 -0.18 10.26 -10.37
C GLY A 108 -0.50 10.19 -11.87
N GLY A 109 -0.98 11.31 -12.43
CA GLY A 109 -1.32 11.43 -13.85
C GLY A 109 -1.54 12.89 -14.27
N GLY A 110 -1.47 13.19 -15.56
CA GLY A 110 -1.62 14.56 -16.09
C GLY A 110 -0.57 15.52 -15.52
N TYR A 111 -0.97 16.68 -15.02
CA TYR A 111 -0.08 17.66 -14.38
C TYR A 111 0.16 17.42 -12.88
N ALA A 112 -0.41 16.35 -12.32
CA ALA A 112 -0.19 15.90 -10.96
C ALA A 112 0.54 14.55 -10.95
N GLN A 113 1.83 14.58 -11.29
CA GLN A 113 2.71 13.40 -11.37
C GLN A 113 3.98 13.57 -10.53
N VAL A 114 4.56 12.44 -10.13
CA VAL A 114 5.92 12.35 -9.57
C VAL A 114 6.91 11.97 -10.65
N VAL A 115 8.08 12.59 -10.62
CA VAL A 115 9.16 12.43 -11.61
C VAL A 115 10.51 12.19 -10.93
N PRO A 116 11.45 11.48 -11.58
CA PRO A 116 11.39 10.89 -12.94
C PRO A 116 10.55 9.60 -13.01
N MET A 117 9.55 9.57 -13.90
CA MET A 117 8.52 8.51 -13.94
C MET A 117 9.08 7.19 -14.50
N GLU A 118 9.99 7.27 -15.45
CA GLU A 118 10.70 6.15 -16.04
C GLU A 118 11.50 5.36 -14.98
N ASP A 119 12.22 6.05 -14.10
CA ASP A 119 13.01 5.41 -13.05
C ASP A 119 12.10 4.78 -12.00
N ILE A 120 11.05 5.50 -11.57
CA ILE A 120 10.11 5.05 -10.53
C ILE A 120 9.42 3.74 -10.92
N ASN A 121 9.11 3.56 -12.21
CA ASN A 121 8.43 2.36 -12.69
C ASN A 121 9.38 1.23 -13.13
N LEU A 122 10.69 1.47 -13.14
CA LEU A 122 11.68 0.46 -13.48
C LEU A 122 12.43 -0.02 -12.23
N HIS A 123 13.73 0.23 -12.16
CA HIS A 123 14.56 -0.25 -11.05
C HIS A 123 14.62 0.73 -9.88
N PHE A 124 14.17 1.97 -10.09
CA PHE A 124 14.22 3.07 -9.16
C PHE A 124 15.57 3.19 -8.42
N THR A 125 15.60 2.89 -7.13
CA THR A 125 16.80 2.87 -6.29
C THR A 125 17.25 1.46 -5.88
N GLY A 126 16.56 0.43 -6.38
CA GLY A 126 16.88 -0.97 -6.16
C GLY A 126 16.20 -1.63 -4.96
N ASP A 127 15.24 -0.96 -4.32
CA ASP A 127 14.58 -1.44 -3.10
C ASP A 127 13.85 -2.77 -3.33
N MET A 128 13.10 -2.88 -4.43
CA MET A 128 12.40 -4.11 -4.79
C MET A 128 13.37 -5.28 -5.04
N HIS A 129 14.54 -5.01 -5.62
CA HIS A 129 15.58 -6.02 -5.83
C HIS A 129 16.15 -6.50 -4.49
N ALA A 130 16.48 -5.57 -3.59
CA ALA A 130 16.98 -5.91 -2.26
C ALA A 130 15.97 -6.78 -1.48
N ILE A 131 14.68 -6.44 -1.54
CA ILE A 131 13.60 -7.22 -0.93
C ILE A 131 13.50 -8.62 -1.56
N GLY A 132 13.58 -8.72 -2.88
CA GLY A 132 13.55 -9.99 -3.60
C GLY A 132 14.70 -10.91 -3.21
N ILE A 133 15.91 -10.38 -3.16
CA ILE A 133 17.11 -11.14 -2.75
C ILE A 133 17.05 -11.52 -1.26
N ALA A 134 16.64 -10.62 -0.38
CA ALA A 134 16.48 -10.89 1.04
C ALA A 134 15.45 -12.02 1.30
N HIS A 135 14.32 -12.01 0.59
CA HIS A 135 13.33 -13.06 0.66
C HIS A 135 13.87 -14.41 0.16
N ASN A 136 14.52 -14.42 -1.00
CA ASN A 136 15.03 -15.65 -1.61
C ASN A 136 16.25 -16.21 -0.86
N LEU A 137 17.01 -15.39 -0.12
CA LEU A 137 18.03 -15.86 0.82
C LEU A 137 17.41 -16.75 1.90
N ILE A 138 16.27 -16.35 2.47
CA ILE A 138 15.53 -17.18 3.43
C ILE A 138 15.15 -18.52 2.79
N SER A 139 14.58 -18.50 1.58
CA SER A 139 14.21 -19.72 0.86
C SER A 139 15.42 -20.62 0.61
N ALA A 140 16.56 -20.06 0.21
CA ALA A 140 17.79 -20.80 -0.01
C ALA A 140 18.34 -21.42 1.29
N CYS A 141 18.31 -20.68 2.41
CA CYS A 141 18.76 -21.16 3.71
C CYS A 141 17.86 -22.28 4.28
N ILE A 142 16.54 -22.21 4.07
CA ILE A 142 15.60 -23.29 4.44
C ILE A 142 15.99 -24.57 3.71
N ASP A 143 16.13 -24.54 2.39
CA ASP A 143 16.46 -25.73 1.59
C ASP A 143 17.88 -26.23 1.88
N ASN A 144 18.84 -25.34 2.13
CA ASN A 144 20.18 -25.72 2.56
C ASN A 144 20.18 -26.42 3.92
N HIS A 145 19.38 -25.94 4.88
CA HIS A 145 19.25 -26.56 6.20
C HIS A 145 18.70 -27.99 6.12
N ILE A 146 17.68 -28.19 5.27
CA ILE A 146 17.14 -29.52 4.97
C ILE A 146 18.22 -30.42 4.37
N ASN A 147 18.97 -29.92 3.39
CA ASN A 147 20.04 -30.66 2.73
C ASN A 147 21.20 -31.01 3.66
N SER A 148 21.46 -30.17 4.66
CA SER A 148 22.57 -30.30 5.62
C SER A 148 22.24 -31.15 6.85
N GLY A 149 21.18 -31.98 6.78
CA GLY A 149 20.79 -32.91 7.84
C GLY A 149 19.52 -32.55 8.58
N ASN A 150 18.85 -31.44 8.24
CA ASN A 150 17.55 -31.04 8.75
C ASN A 150 17.43 -31.08 10.29
N ALA A 151 18.40 -30.49 11.00
CA ALA A 151 18.47 -30.54 12.46
C ALA A 151 17.25 -29.91 13.18
N LEU A 152 16.46 -29.09 12.47
CA LEU A 152 15.23 -28.48 12.99
C LEU A 152 13.99 -29.37 12.78
N GLY A 153 14.16 -30.51 12.11
CA GLY A 153 13.06 -31.42 11.78
C GLY A 153 12.00 -30.75 10.92
N ILE A 154 12.39 -29.91 9.95
CA ILE A 154 11.46 -29.22 9.04
C ILE A 154 10.63 -30.25 8.28
N ASP A 155 9.31 -30.11 8.33
CA ASP A 155 8.40 -30.87 7.46
C ASP A 155 8.31 -30.17 6.10
N ILE A 156 8.91 -30.78 5.07
CA ILE A 156 8.97 -30.22 3.71
C ILE A 156 7.59 -30.02 3.07
N THR A 157 6.54 -30.68 3.58
CA THR A 157 5.16 -30.54 3.10
C THR A 157 4.39 -29.42 3.80
N LYS A 158 4.98 -28.83 4.85
CA LYS A 158 4.39 -27.77 5.68
C LYS A 158 5.19 -26.46 5.63
N ILE A 159 6.08 -26.30 4.66
CA ILE A 159 6.73 -25.02 4.37
C ILE A 159 5.70 -24.10 3.75
N THR A 160 5.42 -22.98 4.43
CA THR A 160 4.51 -21.94 3.95
C THR A 160 5.25 -20.82 3.23
N TRP A 161 6.56 -20.70 3.46
CA TRP A 161 7.42 -19.72 2.81
C TRP A 161 7.66 -20.08 1.34
N LYS A 162 7.28 -19.14 0.47
CA LYS A 162 7.44 -19.24 -0.99
C LYS A 162 8.78 -18.65 -1.44
N ARG A 163 9.01 -18.60 -2.75
CA ARG A 163 10.03 -17.74 -3.36
C ARG A 163 9.38 -16.49 -3.98
N VAL A 164 10.18 -15.51 -4.37
CA VAL A 164 9.68 -14.29 -5.05
C VAL A 164 10.44 -13.93 -6.32
N VAL A 165 9.73 -13.31 -7.25
CA VAL A 165 10.29 -12.61 -8.40
C VAL A 165 9.38 -11.44 -8.77
N ASP A 166 9.93 -10.28 -9.12
CA ASP A 166 9.11 -9.11 -9.45
C ASP A 166 8.69 -9.09 -10.92
N MET A 167 8.05 -10.18 -11.36
CA MET A 167 7.57 -10.39 -12.72
C MET A 167 6.19 -11.05 -12.71
N ASN A 168 5.37 -10.77 -13.73
CA ASN A 168 4.06 -11.39 -13.89
C ASN A 168 4.18 -12.79 -14.52
N ASP A 169 4.69 -13.76 -13.78
CA ASP A 169 4.96 -15.11 -14.30
C ASP A 169 4.05 -16.19 -13.70
N ARG A 170 2.94 -16.48 -14.40
CA ARG A 170 1.97 -17.49 -13.97
C ARG A 170 2.52 -18.92 -13.95
N ALA A 171 3.61 -19.21 -14.68
CA ALA A 171 4.16 -20.57 -14.77
C ALA A 171 4.84 -20.99 -13.45
N LEU A 172 5.28 -20.02 -12.65
CA LEU A 172 5.95 -20.26 -11.36
C LEU A 172 4.99 -20.41 -10.17
N ARG A 173 3.66 -20.40 -10.40
CA ARG A 173 2.66 -20.53 -9.33
C ARG A 173 2.73 -21.88 -8.60
N ASN A 174 3.06 -22.95 -9.32
CA ASN A 174 3.23 -24.29 -8.76
C ASN A 174 4.40 -24.97 -9.45
N ILE A 175 5.43 -25.28 -8.68
CA ILE A 175 6.66 -25.91 -9.19
C ILE A 175 7.08 -27.07 -8.26
N VAL A 176 8.00 -27.89 -8.76
CA VAL A 176 8.75 -28.84 -7.96
C VAL A 176 10.23 -28.47 -8.06
N ILE A 177 10.88 -28.28 -6.91
CA ILE A 177 12.31 -27.95 -6.82
C ILE A 177 13.10 -29.14 -6.29
N GLY A 178 14.43 -29.03 -6.24
CA GLY A 178 15.30 -30.06 -5.64
C GLY A 178 15.39 -31.36 -6.47
N LEU A 179 15.14 -31.27 -7.77
CA LEU A 179 15.27 -32.39 -8.72
C LEU A 179 16.73 -32.57 -9.17
N GLY A 180 17.02 -33.68 -9.85
CA GLY A 180 18.35 -33.94 -10.40
C GLY A 180 19.30 -34.73 -9.48
N GLY A 181 18.77 -35.44 -8.48
CA GLY A 181 19.54 -36.33 -7.60
C GLY A 181 20.09 -35.64 -6.34
N LYS A 182 20.75 -36.42 -5.48
CA LYS A 182 21.10 -36.05 -4.09
C LYS A 182 21.91 -34.76 -3.95
N ALA A 183 22.75 -34.42 -4.92
CA ALA A 183 23.56 -33.20 -4.86
C ALA A 183 22.72 -31.91 -4.97
N ASN A 184 21.49 -32.01 -5.47
CA ASN A 184 20.61 -30.87 -5.78
C ASN A 184 19.50 -30.66 -4.75
N GLY A 185 19.54 -31.37 -3.62
CA GLY A 185 18.58 -31.27 -2.53
C GLY A 185 17.47 -32.32 -2.57
N TYR A 186 16.37 -32.05 -1.85
CA TYR A 186 15.22 -32.95 -1.72
C TYR A 186 14.04 -32.44 -2.55
N PRO A 187 13.41 -33.29 -3.38
CA PRO A 187 12.22 -32.90 -4.13
C PRO A 187 11.08 -32.44 -3.23
N ARG A 188 10.54 -31.24 -3.48
CA ARG A 188 9.33 -30.74 -2.82
C ARG A 188 8.54 -29.80 -3.71
N GLN A 189 7.24 -29.67 -3.44
CA GLN A 189 6.41 -28.65 -4.05
C GLN A 189 6.80 -27.26 -3.52
N ASP A 190 6.79 -26.27 -4.39
CA ASP A 190 7.02 -24.88 -4.05
C ASP A 190 6.21 -23.95 -4.97
N SER A 191 6.26 -22.64 -4.70
CA SER A 191 5.60 -21.60 -5.47
C SER A 191 6.42 -20.31 -5.46
N PHE A 192 6.25 -19.49 -6.49
CA PHE A 192 6.64 -18.08 -6.45
C PHE A 192 5.43 -17.17 -6.24
N GLN A 193 5.66 -16.06 -5.56
CA GLN A 193 4.76 -14.90 -5.51
C GLN A 193 5.50 -13.67 -6.08
N ILE A 194 4.76 -12.65 -6.49
CA ILE A 194 5.41 -11.40 -6.91
C ILE A 194 6.03 -10.69 -5.70
N THR A 195 7.17 -10.02 -5.87
CA THR A 195 7.98 -9.49 -4.75
C THR A 195 7.20 -8.57 -3.80
N VAL A 196 6.27 -7.76 -4.31
CA VAL A 196 5.39 -6.91 -3.48
C VAL A 196 4.42 -7.67 -2.56
N GLY A 197 4.24 -8.98 -2.79
CA GLY A 197 3.50 -9.89 -1.90
C GLY A 197 4.33 -10.48 -0.77
N SER A 198 5.64 -10.27 -0.77
CA SER A 198 6.57 -10.76 0.25
C SER A 198 6.25 -10.20 1.65
N GLU A 199 6.36 -11.04 2.69
CA GLU A 199 6.33 -10.56 4.07
C GLU A 199 7.51 -9.62 4.37
N ILE A 200 8.65 -9.77 3.69
CA ILE A 200 9.79 -8.83 3.80
C ILE A 200 9.37 -7.42 3.36
N MET A 201 8.56 -7.30 2.30
CA MET A 201 8.00 -6.01 1.87
C MET A 201 7.11 -5.40 2.96
N ALA A 202 6.24 -6.22 3.56
CA ALA A 202 5.38 -5.77 4.66
C ALA A 202 6.21 -5.35 5.90
N ILE A 203 7.25 -6.10 6.26
CA ILE A 203 8.16 -5.79 7.36
C ILE A 203 8.91 -4.49 7.10
N LEU A 204 9.47 -4.30 5.91
CA LEU A 204 10.13 -3.04 5.53
C LEU A 204 9.19 -1.84 5.68
N CYS A 205 7.93 -2.02 5.27
CA CYS A 205 6.93 -0.97 5.38
C CYS A 205 6.44 -0.71 6.82
N LEU A 206 6.51 -1.71 7.70
CA LEU A 206 5.97 -1.63 9.06
C LEU A 206 7.05 -1.55 10.15
N SER A 207 8.30 -1.31 9.79
CA SER A 207 9.41 -1.13 10.73
C SER A 207 9.65 0.35 11.01
N ASN A 208 10.03 0.69 12.25
CA ASN A 208 10.44 2.04 12.66
C ASN A 208 11.96 2.23 12.71
N SER A 209 12.74 1.16 12.54
CA SER A 209 14.20 1.19 12.51
C SER A 209 14.75 -0.09 11.88
N ILE A 210 16.05 -0.10 11.56
CA ILE A 210 16.73 -1.31 11.08
C ILE A 210 16.82 -2.40 12.16
N THR A 211 16.90 -2.01 13.44
CA THR A 211 16.91 -2.94 14.57
C THR A 211 15.56 -3.65 14.69
N GLU A 212 14.46 -2.89 14.60
CA GLU A 212 13.11 -3.47 14.60
C GLU A 212 12.87 -4.33 13.36
N LEU A 213 13.33 -3.90 12.19
CA LEU A 213 13.26 -4.69 10.96
C LEU A 213 13.92 -6.06 11.12
N LYS A 214 15.13 -6.10 11.70
CA LYS A 214 15.84 -7.35 11.98
C LYS A 214 15.07 -8.24 12.96
N GLU A 215 14.50 -7.68 14.03
CA GLU A 215 13.69 -8.43 14.99
C GLU A 215 12.41 -8.97 14.36
N LYS A 216 11.74 -8.18 13.51
CA LYS A 216 10.58 -8.62 12.74
C LYS A 216 10.93 -9.77 11.79
N ILE A 217 12.07 -9.68 11.09
CA ILE A 217 12.57 -10.76 10.22
C ILE A 217 12.79 -12.04 11.02
N LYS A 218 13.42 -11.96 12.19
CA LYS A 218 13.65 -13.10 13.08
C LYS A 218 12.35 -13.85 13.43
N ASN A 219 11.24 -13.13 13.52
CA ASN A 219 9.94 -13.63 13.92
C ASN A 219 9.06 -14.18 12.78
N ILE A 220 9.50 -14.08 11.52
CA ILE A 220 8.83 -14.69 10.36
C ILE A 220 8.69 -16.19 10.58
N VAL A 221 7.47 -16.73 10.41
CA VAL A 221 7.19 -18.16 10.45
C VAL A 221 7.25 -18.71 9.03
N PHE A 222 8.13 -19.68 8.77
CA PHE A 222 8.33 -20.24 7.43
C PHE A 222 7.71 -21.63 7.23
N GLY A 223 7.29 -22.29 8.30
CA GLY A 223 6.66 -23.61 8.25
C GLY A 223 6.55 -24.25 9.63
N THR A 224 6.33 -25.56 9.65
CA THR A 224 6.27 -26.35 10.89
C THR A 224 7.28 -27.49 10.88
N SER A 225 7.72 -27.90 12.07
CA SER A 225 8.48 -29.15 12.23
C SER A 225 7.58 -30.38 12.09
N LEU A 226 8.19 -31.56 11.98
CA LEU A 226 7.52 -32.87 12.02
C LEU A 226 6.74 -33.09 13.34
N GLU A 227 7.12 -32.40 14.41
CA GLU A 227 6.46 -32.43 15.71
C GLU A 227 5.34 -31.39 15.83
N GLY A 228 5.12 -30.58 14.79
CA GLY A 228 4.09 -29.55 14.75
C GLY A 228 4.47 -28.20 15.37
N LYS A 229 5.74 -27.99 15.74
CA LYS A 229 6.24 -26.71 16.25
C LYS A 229 6.34 -25.69 15.11
N LEU A 230 5.94 -24.44 15.33
CA LEU A 230 6.21 -23.35 14.38
C LEU A 230 7.72 -23.10 14.28
N LEU A 231 8.23 -23.04 13.05
CA LEU A 231 9.63 -22.73 12.77
C LEU A 231 9.76 -21.31 12.24
N ARG A 232 10.68 -20.55 12.83
CA ARG A 232 10.92 -19.14 12.55
C ARG A 232 12.27 -18.91 11.90
N VAL A 233 12.42 -17.81 11.15
CA VAL A 233 13.70 -17.43 10.53
C VAL A 233 14.82 -17.33 11.57
N GLY A 234 14.51 -16.90 12.80
CA GLY A 234 15.47 -16.88 13.90
C GLY A 234 16.03 -18.26 14.30
N ASP A 235 15.31 -19.35 14.04
CA ASP A 235 15.79 -20.71 14.29
C ASP A 235 16.89 -21.12 13.29
N LEU A 236 17.01 -20.41 12.16
CA LEU A 236 18.09 -20.58 11.18
C LEU A 236 19.29 -19.66 11.46
N HIS A 237 19.17 -18.70 12.38
CA HIS A 237 20.20 -17.70 12.71
C HIS A 237 20.66 -16.84 11.53
N ILE A 238 19.75 -16.50 10.61
CA ILE A 238 20.04 -15.74 9.38
C ILE A 238 19.48 -14.31 9.36
N GLU A 239 18.76 -13.88 10.40
CA GLU A 239 18.07 -12.59 10.43
C GLU A 239 19.00 -11.40 10.21
N GLY A 240 20.25 -11.50 10.68
CA GLY A 240 21.28 -10.47 10.46
C GLY A 240 21.70 -10.35 9.00
N ALA A 241 21.86 -11.48 8.29
CA ALA A 241 22.22 -11.49 6.88
C ALA A 241 21.09 -10.93 6.00
N VAL A 242 19.84 -11.30 6.31
CA VAL A 242 18.66 -10.75 5.63
C VAL A 242 18.53 -9.25 5.86
N ALA A 243 18.73 -8.78 7.11
CA ALA A 243 18.71 -7.35 7.42
C ALA A 243 19.85 -6.57 6.73
N ALA A 244 21.03 -7.17 6.60
CA ALA A 244 22.17 -6.54 5.91
C ALA A 244 21.86 -6.25 4.43
N LEU A 245 21.15 -7.15 3.74
CA LEU A 245 20.70 -6.94 2.36
C LEU A 245 19.71 -5.76 2.22
N LEU A 246 19.05 -5.38 3.31
CA LEU A 246 18.04 -4.32 3.35
C LEU A 246 18.58 -3.00 3.93
N LYS A 247 19.90 -2.93 4.22
CA LYS A 247 20.54 -1.79 4.89
C LYS A 247 20.28 -0.45 4.20
N ASP A 248 20.36 -0.41 2.88
CA ASP A 248 20.09 0.81 2.11
C ASP A 248 18.63 0.88 1.65
N ALA A 249 18.01 -0.27 1.40
CA ALA A 249 16.61 -0.36 1.00
C ALA A 249 15.64 0.16 2.06
N ILE A 250 16.01 0.18 3.35
CA ILE A 250 15.16 0.73 4.43
C ILE A 250 15.11 2.27 4.44
N LYS A 251 16.02 2.95 3.73
CA LYS A 251 16.08 4.42 3.67
C LYS A 251 15.05 4.94 2.67
N PRO A 252 14.13 5.85 3.05
CA PRO A 252 13.15 6.44 2.14
C PRO A 252 13.80 7.13 0.94
N ASN A 253 13.19 7.00 -0.24
CA ASN A 253 13.66 7.67 -1.45
C ASN A 253 12.95 9.02 -1.63
N LEU A 254 13.72 10.09 -1.75
CA LEU A 254 13.26 11.43 -2.07
C LEU A 254 13.32 11.66 -3.59
N VAL A 255 12.20 12.14 -4.12
CA VAL A 255 12.00 12.61 -5.51
C VAL A 255 11.10 13.85 -5.49
N GLN A 256 10.53 14.25 -6.62
CA GLN A 256 9.74 15.47 -6.73
C GLN A 256 8.54 15.35 -7.67
N THR A 257 7.56 16.24 -7.53
CA THR A 257 6.47 16.39 -8.49
C THR A 257 6.88 17.22 -9.70
N LEU A 258 6.00 17.33 -10.70
CA LEU A 258 6.15 18.26 -11.83
C LEU A 258 6.29 19.74 -11.40
N GLU A 259 5.80 20.09 -10.21
CA GLU A 259 5.94 21.43 -9.60
C GLU A 259 7.05 21.47 -8.54
N ASN A 260 8.01 20.53 -8.60
CA ASN A 260 9.17 20.47 -7.72
C ASN A 260 8.79 20.44 -6.23
N THR A 261 7.65 19.81 -5.92
CA THR A 261 7.20 19.50 -4.55
C THR A 261 7.88 18.22 -4.07
N PRO A 262 8.42 18.15 -2.84
CA PRO A 262 9.07 16.95 -2.30
C PRO A 262 8.12 15.75 -2.21
N VAL A 263 8.59 14.57 -2.62
CA VAL A 263 7.85 13.31 -2.50
C VAL A 263 8.74 12.20 -2.01
N PHE A 264 8.28 11.47 -0.99
CA PHE A 264 8.89 10.22 -0.56
C PHE A 264 8.19 9.03 -1.22
N ILE A 265 8.94 8.22 -1.96
CA ILE A 265 8.48 6.94 -2.52
C ILE A 265 9.22 5.83 -1.80
N HIS A 266 8.52 5.00 -1.02
CA HIS A 266 9.21 3.96 -0.26
C HIS A 266 8.28 2.80 0.15
N GLY A 267 8.66 1.60 -0.27
CA GLY A 267 7.89 0.38 -0.05
C GLY A 267 6.60 0.34 -0.88
N GLY A 268 6.07 -0.85 -1.09
CA GLY A 268 4.90 -1.06 -1.94
C GLY A 268 4.23 -2.41 -1.69
N PRO A 269 3.74 -2.71 -0.47
CA PRO A 269 3.12 -3.98 -0.16
C PRO A 269 1.78 -4.08 -0.88
N PHE A 270 1.38 -5.31 -1.24
CA PHE A 270 0.04 -5.55 -1.75
C PHE A 270 -1.03 -5.08 -0.75
N ALA A 271 -2.04 -4.39 -1.26
CA ALA A 271 -3.16 -3.91 -0.43
C ALA A 271 -4.18 -5.01 -0.09
N ASN A 272 -4.03 -6.21 -0.64
CA ASN A 272 -4.92 -7.32 -0.36
C ASN A 272 -4.37 -8.20 0.78
N ILE A 273 -3.25 -8.87 0.53
CA ILE A 273 -2.56 -9.77 1.49
C ILE A 273 -1.62 -9.04 2.47
N ALA A 274 -1.56 -7.71 2.39
CA ALA A 274 -0.89 -6.84 3.35
C ALA A 274 -1.65 -5.51 3.43
N HIS A 275 -1.06 -4.53 4.14
CA HIS A 275 -1.72 -3.28 4.52
C HIS A 275 -1.77 -2.20 3.41
N GLY A 276 -1.07 -2.40 2.28
CA GLY A 276 -1.25 -1.55 1.10
C GLY A 276 -0.81 -0.10 1.23
N CYS A 277 0.08 0.24 2.16
CA CYS A 277 0.56 1.61 2.37
C CYS A 277 2.06 1.71 2.08
N ASN A 278 2.58 2.93 1.87
CA ASN A 278 4.03 3.16 1.89
C ASN A 278 4.58 2.94 3.31
N SER A 279 5.91 2.89 3.45
CA SER A 279 6.53 2.64 4.74
C SER A 279 6.18 3.65 5.85
N ILE A 280 6.21 3.19 7.10
CA ILE A 280 6.15 4.03 8.29
C ILE A 280 7.31 5.04 8.30
N LEU A 281 8.53 4.60 7.98
CA LEU A 281 9.71 5.46 7.97
C LEU A 281 9.58 6.65 7.02
N ALA A 282 9.07 6.46 5.81
CA ALA A 282 8.85 7.56 4.87
C ALA A 282 7.78 8.53 5.37
N THR A 283 6.67 8.02 5.92
CA THR A 283 5.63 8.89 6.50
C THR A 283 6.16 9.66 7.70
N LYS A 284 6.94 9.03 8.60
CA LYS A 284 7.58 9.72 9.73
C LYS A 284 8.61 10.75 9.29
N MET A 285 9.42 10.42 8.27
CA MET A 285 10.40 11.34 7.70
C MET A 285 9.70 12.59 7.15
N ALA A 286 8.65 12.42 6.35
CA ALA A 286 7.86 13.53 5.85
C ALA A 286 7.26 14.35 7.00
N LEU A 287 6.64 13.70 8.00
CA LEU A 287 6.00 14.39 9.13
C LEU A 287 6.99 15.21 9.94
N LYS A 288 8.23 14.75 10.04
CA LYS A 288 9.28 15.41 10.80
C LYS A 288 9.88 16.62 10.06
N LEU A 289 9.75 16.66 8.73
CA LEU A 289 10.40 17.65 7.86
C LEU A 289 9.45 18.70 7.29
N THR A 290 8.13 18.44 7.26
CA THR A 290 7.12 19.33 6.68
C THR A 290 5.97 19.67 7.64
N ASP A 291 5.17 20.68 7.29
CA ASP A 291 3.98 21.04 8.07
C ASP A 291 2.79 20.13 7.78
N TYR A 292 2.70 19.62 6.54
CA TYR A 292 1.65 18.70 6.11
C TYR A 292 2.24 17.54 5.32
N VAL A 293 1.67 16.35 5.52
CA VAL A 293 2.03 15.14 4.80
C VAL A 293 0.78 14.54 4.18
N VAL A 294 0.80 14.39 2.86
CA VAL A 294 -0.27 13.69 2.14
C VAL A 294 0.21 12.28 1.82
N THR A 295 -0.51 11.29 2.33
CA THR A 295 -0.21 9.87 2.09
C THR A 295 -1.46 9.18 1.56
N GLU A 296 -1.31 7.98 1.02
CA GLU A 296 -2.44 7.17 0.58
C GLU A 296 -2.33 5.71 1.02
N ALA A 297 -3.46 5.00 0.97
CA ALA A 297 -3.53 3.56 1.13
C ALA A 297 -4.18 2.92 -0.10
N GLY A 298 -3.75 1.72 -0.49
CA GLY A 298 -4.29 1.01 -1.67
C GLY A 298 -5.76 0.62 -1.53
N PHE A 299 -6.48 0.53 -2.66
CA PHE A 299 -7.94 0.31 -2.70
C PHE A 299 -8.76 1.42 -2.01
N ALA A 300 -9.99 1.11 -1.61
CA ALA A 300 -10.96 2.04 -1.02
C ALA A 300 -10.88 2.08 0.51
N ALA A 301 -11.71 2.91 1.13
CA ALA A 301 -11.70 3.09 2.58
C ALA A 301 -12.02 1.82 3.39
N ASP A 302 -12.77 0.88 2.82
CA ASP A 302 -13.09 -0.41 3.44
C ASP A 302 -11.89 -1.35 3.54
N LEU A 303 -10.84 -1.18 2.72
CA LEU A 303 -9.61 -1.98 2.79
C LEU A 303 -8.39 -1.13 3.12
N GLY A 304 -8.10 -0.13 2.31
CA GLY A 304 -6.91 0.70 2.44
C GLY A 304 -6.92 1.53 3.72
N ALA A 305 -7.98 2.31 3.94
CA ALA A 305 -8.05 3.18 5.11
C ALA A 305 -8.15 2.37 6.41
N GLU A 306 -8.92 1.27 6.42
CA GLU A 306 -8.97 0.31 7.53
C GLU A 306 -7.57 -0.16 7.92
N LYS A 307 -6.82 -0.73 6.98
CA LYS A 307 -5.47 -1.23 7.24
C LYS A 307 -4.47 -0.12 7.55
N PHE A 308 -4.65 1.07 6.98
CA PHE A 308 -3.84 2.22 7.33
C PHE A 308 -4.01 2.57 8.81
N ILE A 309 -5.25 2.61 9.30
CA ILE A 309 -5.57 3.02 10.67
C ILE A 309 -5.24 1.89 11.66
N ASP A 310 -5.75 0.69 11.45
CA ASP A 310 -5.67 -0.38 12.45
C ASP A 310 -4.34 -1.15 12.43
N ILE A 311 -3.57 -1.08 11.33
CA ILE A 311 -2.26 -1.71 11.21
C ILE A 311 -1.14 -0.65 11.18
N LYS A 312 -1.08 0.19 10.15
CA LYS A 312 0.06 1.11 9.97
C LYS A 312 0.14 2.18 11.06
N CYS A 313 -0.96 2.86 11.38
CA CYS A 313 -0.99 3.88 12.42
C CYS A 313 -0.75 3.28 13.80
N ARG A 314 -1.26 2.07 14.06
CA ARG A 314 -1.02 1.34 15.31
C ARG A 314 0.45 1.00 15.50
N LEU A 315 1.07 0.35 14.52
CA LEU A 315 2.48 -0.06 14.58
C LEU A 315 3.46 1.11 14.45
N GLY A 316 3.04 2.20 13.82
CA GLY A 316 3.84 3.40 13.64
C GLY A 316 3.64 4.48 14.70
N GLY A 317 2.63 4.37 15.56
CA GLY A 317 2.22 5.47 16.44
C GLY A 317 1.84 6.72 15.65
N LEU A 318 1.20 6.55 14.48
CA LEU A 318 0.76 7.66 13.63
C LEU A 318 -0.69 8.02 13.96
N LYS A 319 -1.04 9.29 13.78
CA LYS A 319 -2.40 9.81 13.99
C LYS A 319 -2.79 10.65 12.78
N PRO A 320 -3.70 10.19 11.91
CA PRO A 320 -4.20 11.00 10.81
C PRO A 320 -5.04 12.16 11.35
N ASP A 321 -4.80 13.37 10.84
CA ASP A 321 -5.54 14.58 11.18
C ASP A 321 -6.74 14.80 10.25
N CYS A 322 -6.72 14.24 9.04
CA CYS A 322 -7.83 14.32 8.08
C CYS A 322 -7.79 13.17 7.08
N ALA A 323 -8.95 12.81 6.55
CA ALA A 323 -9.08 11.91 5.41
C ALA A 323 -9.65 12.65 4.18
N VAL A 324 -9.24 12.22 2.99
CA VAL A 324 -9.82 12.66 1.71
C VAL A 324 -10.37 11.44 1.00
N ILE A 325 -11.66 11.44 0.67
CA ILE A 325 -12.28 10.35 -0.11
C ILE A 325 -12.38 10.81 -1.56
N VAL A 326 -11.64 10.15 -2.44
CA VAL A 326 -11.68 10.42 -3.88
C VAL A 326 -12.83 9.66 -4.54
N ALA A 327 -13.62 10.36 -5.35
CA ALA A 327 -14.68 9.79 -6.18
C ALA A 327 -14.70 10.45 -7.56
N THR A 328 -15.36 9.80 -8.52
CA THR A 328 -15.63 10.34 -9.85
C THR A 328 -17.09 10.06 -10.21
N VAL A 329 -17.71 10.91 -11.01
CA VAL A 329 -19.10 10.72 -11.47
C VAL A 329 -19.26 9.33 -12.12
N ARG A 330 -18.37 9.00 -13.04
CA ARG A 330 -18.40 7.73 -13.79
C ARG A 330 -18.25 6.49 -12.91
N ALA A 331 -17.44 6.55 -11.84
CA ALA A 331 -17.29 5.45 -10.90
C ALA A 331 -18.54 5.28 -10.01
N LEU A 332 -19.17 6.39 -9.60
CA LEU A 332 -20.44 6.35 -8.88
C LEU A 332 -21.55 5.78 -9.77
N GLU A 333 -21.69 6.25 -11.01
CA GLU A 333 -22.63 5.67 -11.98
C GLU A 333 -22.39 4.18 -12.19
N HIS A 334 -21.13 3.73 -12.27
CA HIS A 334 -20.82 2.30 -12.34
C HIS A 334 -21.39 1.52 -11.15
N HIS A 335 -21.25 2.05 -9.94
CA HIS A 335 -21.81 1.44 -8.74
C HIS A 335 -23.34 1.45 -8.70
N GLY A 336 -23.96 2.45 -9.34
CA GLY A 336 -25.41 2.52 -9.53
C GLY A 336 -25.91 1.86 -10.81
N LYS A 337 -25.06 1.10 -11.52
CA LYS A 337 -25.40 0.42 -12.79
C LYS A 337 -25.97 1.38 -13.85
N GLY A 338 -25.40 2.58 -13.92
CA GLY A 338 -25.79 3.68 -14.82
C GLY A 338 -26.60 4.78 -14.14
N ASP A 339 -27.07 4.59 -12.91
CA ASP A 339 -27.78 5.61 -12.13
C ASP A 339 -26.86 6.23 -11.07
N LEU A 340 -26.48 7.50 -11.24
CA LEU A 340 -25.64 8.22 -10.28
C LEU A 340 -26.23 8.20 -8.86
N LYS A 341 -27.55 8.38 -8.71
CA LYS A 341 -28.20 8.45 -7.40
C LYS A 341 -28.09 7.13 -6.64
N ALA A 342 -28.27 6.00 -7.32
CA ALA A 342 -28.06 4.68 -6.74
C ALA A 342 -26.57 4.44 -6.40
N GLY A 343 -25.66 5.00 -7.21
CA GLY A 343 -24.22 4.94 -7.00
C GLY A 343 -23.72 5.64 -5.74
N LEU A 344 -24.38 6.73 -5.34
CA LEU A 344 -24.04 7.52 -4.15
C LEU A 344 -24.05 6.70 -2.86
N GLU A 345 -24.82 5.61 -2.79
CA GLU A 345 -24.80 4.70 -1.64
C GLU A 345 -23.42 4.07 -1.39
N ASN A 346 -22.61 3.86 -2.43
CA ASN A 346 -21.24 3.41 -2.25
C ASN A 346 -20.41 4.46 -1.50
N LEU A 347 -20.50 5.73 -1.94
CA LEU A 347 -19.83 6.85 -1.30
C LEU A 347 -20.32 7.07 0.13
N ASP A 348 -21.64 6.96 0.37
CA ASP A 348 -22.24 7.04 1.69
C ASP A 348 -21.59 6.06 2.67
N LYS A 349 -21.38 4.80 2.25
CA LYS A 349 -20.75 3.82 3.13
C LYS A 349 -19.31 4.18 3.48
N HIS A 350 -18.55 4.74 2.53
CA HIS A 350 -17.18 5.19 2.79
C HIS A 350 -17.13 6.46 3.66
N ILE A 351 -18.08 7.39 3.49
CA ILE A 351 -18.27 8.54 4.38
C ILE A 351 -18.59 8.07 5.81
N ASP A 352 -19.54 7.14 5.97
CA ASP A 352 -19.90 6.55 7.27
C ASP A 352 -18.70 5.88 7.95
N ASN A 353 -17.94 5.08 7.20
CA ASN A 353 -16.74 4.42 7.72
C ASN A 353 -15.73 5.44 8.26
N ILE A 354 -15.34 6.45 7.46
CA ILE A 354 -14.36 7.45 7.88
C ILE A 354 -14.89 8.32 9.03
N LYS A 355 -16.11 8.83 8.92
CA LYS A 355 -16.67 9.80 9.86
C LYS A 355 -17.12 9.16 11.17
N ASN A 356 -17.84 8.04 11.11
CA ASN A 356 -18.51 7.47 12.28
C ASN A 356 -17.74 6.30 12.89
N LYS A 357 -17.01 5.51 12.08
CA LYS A 357 -16.24 4.35 12.57
C LYS A 357 -14.83 4.75 12.97
N TYR A 358 -14.12 5.47 12.09
CA TYR A 358 -12.76 5.94 12.37
C TYR A 358 -12.70 7.33 13.00
N LYS A 359 -13.84 8.04 13.07
CA LYS A 359 -13.96 9.34 13.74
C LYS A 359 -12.98 10.39 13.22
N LEU A 360 -12.71 10.37 11.91
CA LEU A 360 -11.83 11.32 11.25
C LEU A 360 -12.63 12.43 10.56
N PRO A 361 -12.16 13.69 10.62
CA PRO A 361 -12.68 14.72 9.74
C PRO A 361 -12.35 14.34 8.29
N LEU A 362 -13.24 14.68 7.36
CA LEU A 362 -13.11 14.27 5.98
C LEU A 362 -13.57 15.33 4.99
N VAL A 363 -12.95 15.29 3.81
CA VAL A 363 -13.36 16.03 2.61
C VAL A 363 -13.53 15.04 1.47
N VAL A 364 -14.58 15.17 0.67
CA VAL A 364 -14.77 14.38 -0.55
C VAL A 364 -14.17 15.15 -1.72
N ALA A 365 -13.25 14.53 -2.45
CA ALA A 365 -12.65 15.10 -3.65
C ALA A 365 -13.27 14.46 -4.90
N ILE A 366 -14.01 15.24 -5.68
CA ILE A 366 -14.54 14.80 -6.98
C ILE A 366 -13.50 15.10 -8.05
N ASN A 367 -12.81 14.06 -8.51
CA ASN A 367 -11.83 14.20 -9.59
C ASN A 367 -12.57 14.35 -10.92
N LYS A 368 -12.54 15.57 -11.47
CA LYS A 368 -13.39 16.01 -12.58
C LYS A 368 -12.92 15.46 -13.92
N PHE A 369 -13.85 14.95 -14.71
CA PHE A 369 -13.65 14.62 -16.12
C PHE A 369 -14.38 15.58 -17.04
N VAL A 370 -13.90 15.69 -18.29
CA VAL A 370 -14.48 16.57 -19.33
C VAL A 370 -15.93 16.24 -19.68
N THR A 371 -16.38 15.03 -19.36
CA THR A 371 -17.75 14.55 -19.62
C THR A 371 -18.72 14.79 -18.47
N ASP A 372 -18.21 15.22 -17.30
CA ASP A 372 -19.03 15.41 -16.12
C ASP A 372 -19.85 16.70 -16.24
N THR A 373 -21.15 16.65 -15.93
CA THR A 373 -22.03 17.82 -15.98
C THR A 373 -22.14 18.50 -14.61
N ASP A 374 -22.44 19.80 -14.61
CA ASP A 374 -22.65 20.56 -13.36
C ASP A 374 -23.79 19.97 -12.53
N GLU A 375 -24.87 19.49 -13.17
CA GLU A 375 -26.00 18.83 -12.49
C GLU A 375 -25.58 17.56 -11.73
N GLN A 376 -24.67 16.76 -12.30
CA GLN A 376 -24.14 15.56 -11.64
C GLN A 376 -23.27 15.94 -10.44
N ILE A 377 -22.45 16.99 -10.57
CA ILE A 377 -21.58 17.48 -9.51
C ILE A 377 -22.43 18.05 -8.35
N ASP A 378 -23.43 18.88 -8.65
CA ASP A 378 -24.35 19.46 -7.67
C ASP A 378 -25.11 18.39 -6.89
N MET A 379 -25.50 17.30 -7.56
CA MET A 379 -26.16 16.16 -6.91
C MET A 379 -25.25 15.50 -5.86
N ILE A 380 -23.98 15.29 -6.21
CA ILE A 380 -22.99 14.69 -5.31
C ILE A 380 -22.71 15.64 -4.13
N GLU A 381 -22.54 16.94 -4.41
CA GLU A 381 -22.27 17.95 -3.40
C GLU A 381 -23.41 18.03 -2.38
N LYS A 382 -24.66 18.13 -2.85
CA LYS A 382 -25.84 18.13 -1.98
C LYS A 382 -25.89 16.87 -1.11
N PHE A 383 -25.68 15.70 -1.70
CA PHE A 383 -25.73 14.42 -1.00
C PHE A 383 -24.69 14.31 0.12
N CYS A 384 -23.46 14.79 -0.12
CA CYS A 384 -22.38 14.77 0.87
C CYS A 384 -22.60 15.82 1.97
N ASN A 385 -23.06 17.03 1.61
CA ASN A 385 -23.34 18.11 2.55
C ASN A 385 -24.45 17.72 3.54
N GLU A 386 -25.49 17.02 3.09
CA GLU A 386 -26.55 16.46 3.97
C GLU A 386 -26.00 15.46 5.00
N ARG A 387 -24.83 14.86 4.74
CA ARG A 387 -24.11 13.95 5.64
C ARG A 387 -22.99 14.64 6.41
N GLY A 388 -22.86 15.96 6.26
CA GLY A 388 -21.82 16.78 6.87
C GLY A 388 -20.41 16.39 6.41
N ALA A 389 -20.25 16.15 5.11
CA ALA A 389 -18.99 15.96 4.42
C ALA A 389 -18.85 17.05 3.36
N GLU A 390 -17.85 17.93 3.49
CA GLU A 390 -17.59 18.96 2.48
C GLU A 390 -17.07 18.33 1.19
N VAL A 391 -17.45 18.89 0.05
CA VAL A 391 -17.05 18.42 -1.27
C VAL A 391 -16.15 19.44 -1.94
N SER A 392 -15.10 18.98 -2.60
CA SER A 392 -14.22 19.79 -3.45
C SER A 392 -14.17 19.20 -4.85
N LEU A 393 -14.31 20.06 -5.86
CA LEU A 393 -14.08 19.70 -7.25
C LEU A 393 -12.57 19.81 -7.55
N CYS A 394 -11.97 18.69 -7.93
CA CYS A 394 -10.54 18.55 -8.09
C CYS A 394 -10.18 18.45 -9.58
N GLU A 395 -9.42 19.42 -10.10
CA GLU A 395 -9.02 19.53 -11.50
C GLU A 395 -7.49 19.35 -11.67
N VAL A 396 -6.84 18.73 -10.68
CA VAL A 396 -5.37 18.60 -10.60
C VAL A 396 -4.74 17.84 -11.77
N TRP A 397 -5.49 16.93 -12.40
CA TRP A 397 -5.01 16.23 -13.60
C TRP A 397 -4.74 17.22 -14.75
N ALA A 398 -5.58 18.23 -14.93
CA ALA A 398 -5.43 19.21 -16.02
C ALA A 398 -4.65 20.47 -15.59
N LYS A 399 -4.70 20.84 -14.30
CA LYS A 399 -4.23 22.15 -13.80
C LYS A 399 -3.10 22.07 -12.77
N GLY A 400 -2.60 20.87 -12.45
CA GLY A 400 -1.59 20.69 -11.40
C GLY A 400 -2.09 21.17 -10.05
N GLY A 401 -1.22 21.76 -9.24
CA GLY A 401 -1.55 22.28 -7.91
C GLY A 401 -2.63 23.38 -7.93
N GLU A 402 -2.78 24.12 -9.03
CA GLU A 402 -3.86 25.11 -9.16
C GLU A 402 -5.25 24.46 -9.05
N GLY A 403 -5.41 23.28 -9.66
CA GLY A 403 -6.68 22.55 -9.67
C GLY A 403 -7.05 21.90 -8.33
N GLY A 404 -6.20 22.04 -7.30
CA GLY A 404 -6.40 21.46 -5.98
C GLY A 404 -6.46 22.48 -4.85
N ILE A 405 -6.44 23.79 -5.13
CA ILE A 405 -6.42 24.85 -4.10
C ILE A 405 -7.66 24.76 -3.19
N ASP A 406 -8.86 24.65 -3.77
CA ASP A 406 -10.11 24.50 -3.00
C ASP A 406 -10.07 23.26 -2.08
N LEU A 407 -9.54 22.14 -2.59
CA LEU A 407 -9.37 20.92 -1.78
C LEU A 407 -8.40 21.15 -0.62
N ALA A 408 -7.27 21.82 -0.89
CA ALA A 408 -6.29 22.15 0.14
C ALA A 408 -6.89 23.02 1.23
N GLU A 409 -7.61 24.09 0.88
CA GLU A 409 -8.27 24.98 1.84
C GLU A 409 -9.33 24.25 2.69
N LYS A 410 -10.15 23.41 2.07
CA LYS A 410 -11.16 22.60 2.78
C LYS A 410 -10.51 21.57 3.72
N VAL A 411 -9.41 20.95 3.31
CA VAL A 411 -8.63 20.04 4.17
C VAL A 411 -8.05 20.79 5.37
N LEU A 412 -7.44 21.97 5.16
CA LEU A 412 -6.93 22.80 6.25
C LEU A 412 -8.06 23.17 7.24
N LYS A 413 -9.21 23.61 6.71
CA LYS A 413 -10.40 23.92 7.51
C LYS A 413 -10.92 22.71 8.28
N ALA A 414 -10.89 21.52 7.69
CA ALA A 414 -11.32 20.28 8.34
C ALA A 414 -10.37 19.88 9.49
N ILE A 415 -9.06 20.07 9.31
CA ILE A 415 -8.04 19.85 10.34
C ILE A 415 -8.22 20.85 11.49
N ASP A 416 -8.34 22.15 11.19
CA ASP A 416 -8.43 23.21 12.19
C ASP A 416 -9.71 23.13 13.04
N ASN A 417 -10.80 22.63 12.46
CA ASN A 417 -12.08 22.45 13.16
C ASN A 417 -12.22 21.10 13.85
N ASN A 418 -11.22 20.20 13.73
CA ASN A 418 -11.34 18.88 14.32
C ASN A 418 -11.29 18.95 15.85
N LYS A 419 -12.35 18.44 16.49
CA LYS A 419 -12.48 18.33 17.95
C LYS A 419 -12.43 16.89 18.45
N VAL A 420 -12.31 15.93 17.55
CA VAL A 420 -12.40 14.52 17.88
C VAL A 420 -11.00 13.96 18.08
N GLU A 421 -10.79 13.29 19.21
CA GLU A 421 -9.56 12.57 19.47
C GLU A 421 -9.53 11.29 18.63
N PHE A 422 -8.40 11.07 17.93
CA PHE A 422 -8.18 9.87 17.14
C PHE A 422 -8.17 8.62 18.03
N ASP A 423 -8.87 7.59 17.58
CA ASP A 423 -8.91 6.27 18.20
C ASP A 423 -8.86 5.19 17.11
N TYR A 424 -8.42 3.99 17.48
CA TYR A 424 -8.44 2.84 16.59
C TYR A 424 -9.85 2.25 16.51
N PHE A 425 -10.17 1.54 15.42
CA PHE A 425 -11.52 1.05 15.22
C PHE A 425 -11.87 -0.15 16.12
N TYR A 426 -10.86 -0.93 16.53
CA TYR A 426 -11.02 -2.00 17.50
C TYR A 426 -9.93 -2.01 18.58
N ASP A 427 -10.29 -2.54 19.74
CA ASP A 427 -9.37 -2.80 20.86
C ASP A 427 -8.42 -3.95 20.50
N GLU A 428 -7.13 -3.79 20.83
CA GLU A 428 -6.10 -4.80 20.56
C GLU A 428 -6.32 -6.12 21.33
N ASN A 429 -7.06 -6.07 22.45
CA ASN A 429 -7.34 -7.21 23.31
C ASN A 429 -8.51 -8.07 22.85
N LEU A 430 -9.27 -7.64 21.82
CA LEU A 430 -10.21 -8.52 21.15
C LEU A 430 -9.49 -9.70 20.53
N THR A 431 -10.11 -10.87 20.53
CA THR A 431 -9.61 -12.03 19.79
C THR A 431 -9.58 -11.75 18.29
N ILE A 432 -8.73 -12.46 17.54
CA ILE A 432 -8.68 -12.35 16.07
C ILE A 432 -10.06 -12.59 15.45
N LYS A 433 -10.82 -13.54 15.99
CA LYS A 433 -12.18 -13.83 15.54
C LYS A 433 -13.11 -12.62 15.73
N GLU A 434 -13.10 -12.00 16.91
CA GLU A 434 -13.91 -10.82 17.20
C GLU A 434 -13.52 -9.62 16.34
N LYS A 435 -12.21 -9.41 16.11
CA LYS A 435 -11.71 -8.38 15.19
C LYS A 435 -12.25 -8.57 13.78
N ILE A 436 -12.16 -9.78 13.22
CA ILE A 436 -12.71 -10.13 11.90
C ILE A 436 -14.22 -9.84 11.87
N GLU A 437 -14.97 -10.33 12.86
CA GLU A 437 -16.42 -10.14 12.91
C GLU A 437 -16.81 -8.66 12.99
N LYS A 438 -16.08 -7.86 13.77
CA LYS A 438 -16.32 -6.42 13.91
C LYS A 438 -16.06 -5.67 12.61
N ILE A 439 -14.95 -5.96 11.91
CA ILE A 439 -14.65 -5.38 10.59
C ILE A 439 -15.77 -5.74 9.60
N CYS A 440 -16.15 -7.03 9.53
CA CYS A 440 -17.19 -7.46 8.60
C CYS A 440 -18.55 -6.80 8.86
N LYS A 441 -18.97 -6.72 10.12
CA LYS A 441 -20.28 -6.16 10.47
C LYS A 441 -20.32 -4.64 10.30
N GLU A 442 -19.30 -3.92 10.77
CA GLU A 442 -19.39 -2.46 10.85
C GLU A 442 -18.73 -1.74 9.67
N ILE A 443 -17.61 -2.23 9.14
CA ILE A 443 -16.93 -1.61 8.00
C ILE A 443 -17.56 -2.07 6.69
N TYR A 444 -17.90 -3.36 6.56
CA TYR A 444 -18.51 -3.88 5.33
C TYR A 444 -20.04 -3.84 5.35
N GLY A 445 -20.67 -3.85 6.53
CA GLY A 445 -22.13 -3.95 6.63
C GLY A 445 -22.65 -5.37 6.37
N ALA A 446 -21.83 -6.40 6.63
CA ALA A 446 -22.23 -7.80 6.51
C ALA A 446 -23.11 -8.23 7.69
N ASP A 447 -24.06 -9.14 7.45
CA ASP A 447 -24.92 -9.73 8.48
C ASP A 447 -24.14 -10.65 9.43
N GLY A 448 -22.95 -11.11 9.00
CA GLY A 448 -22.08 -11.95 9.79
C GLY A 448 -20.91 -12.52 9.00
N VAL A 449 -20.20 -13.44 9.65
CA VAL A 449 -19.01 -14.09 9.11
C VAL A 449 -19.19 -15.60 9.17
N VAL A 450 -18.76 -16.29 8.12
CA VAL A 450 -18.68 -17.75 8.05
C VAL A 450 -17.21 -18.14 8.03
N PHE A 451 -16.79 -18.96 8.97
CA PHE A 451 -15.41 -19.46 9.03
C PHE A 451 -15.36 -20.87 8.46
N ALA A 452 -14.55 -21.09 7.43
CA ALA A 452 -14.36 -22.41 6.83
C ALA A 452 -13.64 -23.35 7.82
N PRO A 453 -13.86 -24.69 7.74
CA PRO A 453 -13.24 -25.65 8.66
C PRO A 453 -11.70 -25.57 8.73
N ALA A 454 -11.05 -25.16 7.63
CA ALA A 454 -9.60 -24.99 7.57
C ALA A 454 -9.07 -23.94 8.56
N THR A 455 -9.85 -22.91 8.87
CA THR A 455 -9.46 -21.82 9.79
C THR A 455 -9.34 -22.27 11.25
N LYS A 456 -10.06 -23.33 11.65
CA LYS A 456 -10.13 -23.78 13.05
C LYS A 456 -8.75 -24.06 13.64
N LYS A 457 -7.93 -24.83 12.92
CA LYS A 457 -6.58 -25.17 13.37
C LYS A 457 -5.69 -23.93 13.52
N VAL A 458 -5.88 -22.93 12.67
CA VAL A 458 -5.07 -21.71 12.73
C VAL A 458 -5.49 -20.83 13.91
N PHE A 459 -6.78 -20.77 14.24
CA PHE A 459 -7.22 -20.13 15.49
C PHE A 459 -6.62 -20.81 16.72
N ASP A 460 -6.61 -22.13 16.76
CA ASP A 460 -6.01 -22.88 17.87
C ASP A 460 -4.51 -22.55 18.01
N ILE A 461 -3.79 -22.43 16.89
CA ILE A 461 -2.37 -22.00 16.86
C ILE A 461 -2.22 -20.56 17.34
N ILE A 462 -3.05 -19.62 16.87
CA ILE A 462 -3.01 -18.21 17.27
C ILE A 462 -3.16 -18.08 18.79
N ALA A 463 -4.12 -18.80 19.38
CA ALA A 463 -4.34 -18.80 20.82
C ALA A 463 -3.16 -19.42 21.58
N ALA A 464 -2.66 -20.57 21.13
CA ALA A 464 -1.55 -21.26 21.79
C ALA A 464 -0.22 -20.47 21.75
N GLU A 465 0.03 -19.75 20.66
CA GLU A 465 1.24 -18.93 20.46
C GLU A 465 1.10 -17.50 21.02
N GLY A 466 -0.04 -17.15 21.62
CA GLY A 466 -0.28 -15.82 22.19
C GLY A 466 -0.37 -14.70 21.13
N LEU A 467 -0.82 -15.02 19.92
CA LEU A 467 -0.87 -14.11 18.78
C LEU A 467 -2.21 -13.34 18.67
N GLU A 468 -3.11 -13.49 19.64
CA GLU A 468 -4.45 -12.86 19.63
C GLU A 468 -4.42 -11.33 19.54
N LYS A 469 -3.35 -10.72 20.06
CA LYS A 469 -3.20 -9.25 20.07
C LYS A 469 -2.83 -8.68 18.70
N LEU A 470 -2.47 -9.51 17.73
CA LEU A 470 -2.14 -9.03 16.40
C LEU A 470 -3.33 -8.32 15.74
N PRO A 471 -3.10 -7.28 14.95
CA PRO A 471 -4.08 -6.74 14.01
C PRO A 471 -4.50 -7.77 12.96
N VAL A 472 -5.65 -7.53 12.34
CA VAL A 472 -6.18 -8.34 11.23
C VAL A 472 -6.02 -7.58 9.91
N CYS A 473 -5.48 -8.25 8.91
CA CYS A 473 -5.44 -7.80 7.52
C CYS A 473 -6.50 -8.56 6.72
N MET A 474 -7.63 -7.92 6.44
CA MET A 474 -8.70 -8.53 5.65
C MET A 474 -8.31 -8.64 4.17
N SER A 475 -8.35 -9.85 3.62
CA SER A 475 -7.95 -10.12 2.25
C SER A 475 -9.17 -10.52 1.42
N LYS A 476 -9.84 -9.56 0.80
CA LYS A 476 -11.04 -9.75 -0.05
C LYS A 476 -10.92 -9.05 -1.40
N THR A 477 -11.90 -9.24 -2.27
CA THR A 477 -12.00 -8.45 -3.49
C THR A 477 -12.05 -6.95 -3.19
N GLN A 478 -11.31 -6.17 -3.97
CA GLN A 478 -11.37 -4.71 -3.95
C GLN A 478 -12.54 -4.14 -4.74
N LYS A 479 -13.25 -4.95 -5.53
CA LYS A 479 -14.30 -4.50 -6.46
C LYS A 479 -15.68 -4.33 -5.79
N SER A 480 -15.80 -4.78 -4.55
CA SER A 480 -17.03 -4.72 -3.76
C SER A 480 -16.68 -4.47 -2.31
N ILE A 481 -17.61 -3.87 -1.57
CA ILE A 481 -17.57 -3.81 -0.10
C ILE A 481 -17.70 -5.23 0.49
N SER A 482 -18.44 -6.11 -0.18
CA SER A 482 -18.54 -7.53 0.16
C SER A 482 -17.33 -8.34 -0.32
N ASP A 483 -17.33 -9.65 -0.06
CA ASP A 483 -16.37 -10.60 -0.65
C ASP A 483 -16.74 -11.04 -2.08
N ASN A 484 -17.90 -10.64 -2.60
CA ASN A 484 -18.36 -10.96 -3.95
C ASN A 484 -18.16 -9.78 -4.92
N PRO A 485 -17.28 -9.90 -5.93
CA PRO A 485 -16.96 -8.79 -6.86
C PRO A 485 -18.14 -8.34 -7.72
N ALA A 486 -19.22 -9.12 -7.83
CA ALA A 486 -20.40 -8.76 -8.62
C ALA A 486 -21.38 -7.84 -7.86
N LEU A 487 -21.24 -7.71 -6.54
CA LEU A 487 -22.12 -6.89 -5.70
C LEU A 487 -21.59 -5.45 -5.65
N LEU A 488 -22.12 -4.57 -6.50
CA LEU A 488 -21.76 -3.15 -6.59
C LEU A 488 -22.57 -2.29 -5.60
N GLY A 489 -22.23 -1.00 -5.48
CA GLY A 489 -22.94 -0.07 -4.60
C GLY A 489 -22.66 -0.32 -3.13
N LYS A 490 -23.73 -0.34 -2.32
CA LYS A 490 -23.74 -0.68 -0.90
C LYS A 490 -24.58 -1.95 -0.70
N PRO A 491 -24.00 -3.15 -0.88
CA PRO A 491 -24.76 -4.38 -0.74
C PRO A 491 -25.24 -4.57 0.71
N SER A 492 -26.32 -5.33 0.87
CA SER A 492 -26.90 -5.74 2.15
C SER A 492 -27.30 -7.22 2.10
N GLY A 493 -27.56 -7.85 3.26
CA GLY A 493 -28.05 -9.23 3.28
C GLY A 493 -26.98 -10.26 2.93
N PHE A 494 -25.70 -9.94 3.12
CA PHE A 494 -24.58 -10.81 2.77
C PHE A 494 -23.75 -11.19 4.00
N LYS A 495 -23.10 -12.34 3.94
CA LYS A 495 -22.10 -12.78 4.92
C LYS A 495 -20.74 -12.88 4.24
N VAL A 496 -19.69 -12.60 4.98
CA VAL A 496 -18.31 -12.78 4.50
C VAL A 496 -17.83 -14.18 4.85
N THR A 497 -17.27 -14.90 3.89
CA THR A 497 -16.69 -16.24 4.14
C THR A 497 -15.17 -16.15 4.26
N ILE A 498 -14.62 -16.55 5.41
CA ILE A 498 -13.17 -16.67 5.62
C ILE A 498 -12.75 -18.11 5.32
N ASN A 499 -12.06 -18.27 4.19
CA ASN A 499 -11.61 -19.56 3.68
C ASN A 499 -10.36 -20.06 4.40
N ASP A 500 -9.47 -19.14 4.76
CA ASP A 500 -8.13 -19.44 5.30
C ASP A 500 -7.64 -18.30 6.20
N LEU A 501 -6.71 -18.62 7.09
CA LEU A 501 -5.99 -17.66 7.92
C LEU A 501 -4.49 -17.88 7.72
N ARG A 502 -3.76 -16.81 7.42
CA ARG A 502 -2.31 -16.87 7.24
C ARG A 502 -1.61 -16.00 8.29
N LEU A 503 -0.51 -16.51 8.80
CA LEU A 503 0.29 -15.83 9.81
C LEU A 503 1.37 -15.00 9.12
N ALA A 504 1.34 -13.68 9.31
CA ALA A 504 2.41 -12.76 8.93
C ALA A 504 3.00 -12.17 10.22
N VAL A 505 3.53 -13.06 11.07
CA VAL A 505 3.96 -12.72 12.44
C VAL A 505 5.11 -11.73 12.44
N GLY A 506 6.03 -11.83 11.48
CA GLY A 506 7.13 -10.88 11.35
C GLY A 506 6.62 -9.50 10.98
N ALA A 507 5.68 -9.42 10.03
CA ALA A 507 5.03 -8.15 9.70
C ALA A 507 4.18 -7.60 10.87
N GLY A 508 3.64 -8.50 11.68
CA GLY A 508 2.87 -8.18 12.88
C GLY A 508 1.37 -8.11 12.64
N PHE A 509 0.80 -9.02 11.84
CA PHE A 509 -0.65 -9.15 11.66
C PHE A 509 -1.07 -10.58 11.22
N VAL A 510 -2.36 -10.89 11.31
CA VAL A 510 -2.97 -12.11 10.75
C VAL A 510 -3.74 -11.74 9.49
N ILE A 511 -3.58 -12.53 8.42
CA ILE A 511 -4.30 -12.31 7.16
C ILE A 511 -5.55 -13.19 7.14
N ALA A 512 -6.71 -12.56 7.01
CA ALA A 512 -7.99 -13.26 6.89
C ALA A 512 -8.43 -13.34 5.43
N MET A 513 -8.39 -14.55 4.84
CA MET A 513 -8.62 -14.75 3.41
C MET A 513 -10.11 -14.94 3.10
N ALA A 514 -10.72 -13.93 2.48
CA ALA A 514 -12.10 -13.93 2.01
C ALA A 514 -12.14 -13.97 0.48
N GLY A 515 -12.02 -15.18 -0.06
CA GLY A 515 -11.94 -15.46 -1.50
C GLY A 515 -10.56 -15.91 -1.96
N ASP A 516 -10.44 -16.20 -3.26
CA ASP A 516 -9.19 -16.62 -3.87
C ASP A 516 -8.38 -15.40 -4.32
N ILE A 517 -7.12 -15.35 -3.90
CA ILE A 517 -6.23 -14.25 -4.25
C ILE A 517 -5.04 -14.77 -5.03
N ILE A 518 -4.79 -14.11 -6.16
CA ILE A 518 -3.66 -14.37 -7.02
C ILE A 518 -2.48 -13.53 -6.50
N ASP A 519 -1.52 -14.20 -5.85
CA ASP A 519 -0.27 -13.62 -5.35
C ASP A 519 0.84 -13.61 -6.41
N MET A 520 0.63 -14.24 -7.57
CA MET A 520 1.49 -14.15 -8.76
C MET A 520 0.64 -13.84 -10.01
N PRO A 521 0.56 -12.57 -10.45
CA PRO A 521 -0.17 -12.20 -11.65
C PRO A 521 0.44 -12.84 -12.91
N GLY A 522 -0.35 -12.94 -13.98
CA GLY A 522 0.14 -13.39 -15.29
C GLY A 522 0.09 -12.27 -16.31
N LEU A 523 0.95 -12.34 -17.33
CA LEU A 523 0.88 -11.45 -18.49
C LEU A 523 -0.45 -11.63 -19.26
N PRO A 524 -0.97 -10.56 -19.90
CA PRO A 524 -2.14 -10.64 -20.78
C PRO A 524 -1.78 -11.30 -22.13
N LYS A 525 -2.77 -11.41 -23.03
CA LYS A 525 -2.55 -11.93 -24.39
C LYS A 525 -1.57 -11.07 -25.21
N LYS A 526 -1.59 -9.75 -25.02
CA LYS A 526 -0.69 -8.77 -25.63
C LYS A 526 -0.05 -7.94 -24.50
N PRO A 527 1.12 -8.34 -24.00
CA PRO A 527 1.79 -7.61 -22.93
C PRO A 527 2.35 -6.27 -23.42
N SER A 528 2.37 -5.25 -22.56
CA SER A 528 3.04 -3.97 -22.85
C SER A 528 4.52 -4.15 -23.21
N ALA A 529 5.15 -5.26 -22.78
CA ALA A 529 6.50 -5.63 -23.18
C ALA A 529 6.71 -5.71 -24.72
N GLU A 530 5.67 -5.95 -25.52
CA GLU A 530 5.78 -5.98 -26.99
C GLU A 530 6.02 -4.60 -27.61
N VAL A 531 5.72 -3.51 -26.89
CA VAL A 531 5.75 -2.14 -27.41
C VAL A 531 6.69 -1.21 -26.63
N ILE A 532 7.23 -1.65 -25.49
CA ILE A 532 8.25 -0.91 -24.76
C ILE A 532 9.57 -1.02 -25.52
N ASP A 533 10.20 0.13 -25.79
CA ASP A 533 11.45 0.22 -26.55
C ASP A 533 12.33 1.38 -26.07
N ILE A 534 13.59 1.42 -26.49
CA ILE A 534 14.57 2.45 -26.13
C ILE A 534 15.33 2.93 -27.37
N ASP A 535 15.42 4.26 -27.52
CA ASP A 535 16.15 4.86 -28.65
C ASP A 535 17.66 5.02 -28.40
N GLU A 536 18.40 5.48 -29.40
CA GLU A 536 19.85 5.72 -29.35
C GLU A 536 20.29 6.77 -28.31
N ASN A 537 19.35 7.60 -27.82
CA ASN A 537 19.59 8.60 -26.79
C ASN A 537 19.22 8.11 -25.39
N GLY A 538 18.76 6.87 -25.27
CA GLY A 538 18.32 6.28 -24.01
C GLY A 538 16.90 6.71 -23.59
N VAL A 539 16.11 7.28 -24.51
CA VAL A 539 14.72 7.66 -24.24
C VAL A 539 13.83 6.43 -24.38
N ILE A 540 13.11 6.09 -23.31
CA ILE A 540 12.22 4.94 -23.28
C ILE A 540 10.83 5.35 -23.80
N SER A 541 10.27 4.52 -24.68
CA SER A 541 8.92 4.63 -25.24
C SER A 541 8.08 3.40 -24.90
N GLY A 542 6.76 3.49 -25.10
CA GLY A 542 5.82 2.40 -24.74
C GLY A 542 5.55 2.25 -23.24
N LEU A 543 6.20 3.06 -22.39
CA LEU A 543 5.85 3.27 -21.00
C LEU A 543 4.83 4.42 -20.89
N PHE A 544 3.58 4.08 -20.55
CA PHE A 544 2.43 4.97 -20.23
C PHE A 544 1.80 5.75 -21.40
#